data_AF-A0AAJ0BPW4-F1
#
_entry.id   AF-A0AAJ0BPW4-F1
#
_cell.length_a   1.000
_cell.length_b   1.000
_cell.length_c   1.000
_cell.angle_alpha   90.00
_cell.angle_beta   90.00
_cell.angle_gamma   90.00
#
_symmetry.space_group_name_H-M   'P 1'
#
loop_
_entity.id
_entity.type
_entity.pdbx_description
1 polymer ?
#
loop_
_entity_poly.entity_id
_entity_poly.type
_entity_poly.pdbx_seq_one_letter_code
_entity_poly.pdbx_strand_id
1 'polypeptide(L)'
;MAAADGQICVAPLSSPYSLLPRAHTYSLVVALLLPLPRGWLFRAALAAFTTRTAVAAVDAVVLLVNISSSSSSSSSSSSAPAPLDIFVALEFLGLAVVIACWLLLASRRAGASAARPLIRAWGAAVTAGSAVAFAAVTRLGRLLSAGNPGPGPGPGPDPAAACRRSHNHGVLVGRAAVFGTPEDVAVLGSVASRVAWVVRRVGIPAVVLSAVALLAIALPQSAGLSGRRPDEERGSEEVVRDAAAGPWSQLGPARTVVGMALLVSLPAAAVFMAVSSEQYLHSMARDLLEVEPISSVGQWGVWAATGVVVVATFVNAMREKMGLGRSTGSATGHLPAPGQDGAIKF
;
A
#
# COMPACT_ATOMS: atom_id res chain seq x y z
N MET A 1 43.03 -3.63 -14.99
CA MET A 1 42.30 -4.91 -14.82
C MET A 1 41.05 -4.60 -14.03
N ALA A 2 39.89 -4.57 -14.67
CA ALA A 2 38.61 -4.39 -13.97
C ALA A 2 38.36 -5.65 -13.13
N ALA A 3 38.27 -5.49 -11.81
CA ALA A 3 37.91 -6.58 -10.92
C ALA A 3 36.59 -7.20 -11.41
N ALA A 4 36.49 -8.52 -11.44
CA ALA A 4 35.30 -9.22 -11.87
C ALA A 4 34.11 -8.80 -10.99
N ASP A 5 33.31 -7.85 -11.49
CA ASP A 5 32.11 -7.38 -10.83
C ASP A 5 31.19 -8.57 -10.62
N GLY A 6 31.02 -8.98 -9.36
CA GLY A 6 30.23 -10.16 -9.01
C GLY A 6 28.85 -10.07 -9.66
N GLN A 7 28.43 -11.11 -10.37
CA GLN A 7 27.07 -11.21 -10.89
C GLN A 7 26.18 -11.88 -9.85
N ILE A 8 24.92 -11.46 -9.80
CA ILE A 8 23.90 -12.04 -8.94
C ILE A 8 22.76 -12.57 -9.80
N CYS A 9 22.16 -13.68 -9.39
CA CYS A 9 20.97 -14.21 -10.04
C CYS A 9 19.72 -13.52 -9.45
N VAL A 10 18.92 -12.89 -10.31
CA VAL A 10 17.78 -12.07 -9.89
C VAL A 10 16.52 -12.57 -10.56
N ALA A 11 15.42 -12.66 -9.79
CA ALA A 11 14.14 -13.07 -10.34
C ALA A 11 13.54 -11.86 -11.07
N PRO A 12 12.97 -12.07 -12.27
CA PRO A 12 12.23 -11.00 -12.91
C PRO A 12 11.00 -10.61 -12.09
N LEU A 13 10.49 -9.40 -12.32
CA LEU A 13 9.28 -8.94 -11.66
C LEU A 13 8.09 -9.82 -12.07
N SER A 14 7.32 -10.30 -11.09
CA SER A 14 6.11 -11.04 -11.40
C SER A 14 5.03 -10.12 -11.98
N SER A 15 4.07 -10.71 -12.71
CA SER A 15 3.00 -9.97 -13.39
C SER A 15 2.26 -8.94 -12.51
N PRO A 16 1.93 -9.22 -11.23
CA PRO A 16 1.28 -8.24 -10.33
C PRO A 16 2.09 -6.96 -10.04
N TYR A 17 3.41 -7.00 -10.24
CA TYR A 17 4.36 -5.92 -9.99
C TYR A 17 4.94 -5.32 -11.28
N SER A 18 4.45 -5.76 -12.44
CA SER A 18 4.78 -5.18 -13.75
C SER A 18 4.31 -3.71 -13.87
N LEU A 19 4.70 -3.06 -14.97
CA LEU A 19 4.49 -1.62 -15.17
C LEU A 19 3.02 -1.20 -15.14
N LEU A 20 2.15 -1.90 -15.86
CA LEU A 20 0.73 -1.54 -15.98
C LEU A 20 0.00 -1.63 -14.63
N PRO A 21 0.14 -2.73 -13.86
CA PRO A 21 -0.38 -2.78 -12.51
C PRO A 21 0.22 -1.68 -11.60
N ARG A 22 1.51 -1.34 -11.69
CA ARG A 22 2.08 -0.21 -10.92
C ARG A 22 1.43 1.13 -11.29
N ALA A 23 1.31 1.43 -12.57
CA ALA A 23 0.61 2.61 -13.08
C ALA A 23 -0.85 2.68 -12.60
N HIS A 24 -1.52 1.53 -12.52
CA HIS A 24 -2.86 1.46 -11.94
C HIS A 24 -2.87 1.86 -10.46
N THR A 25 -1.93 1.36 -9.66
CA THR A 25 -1.78 1.74 -8.25
C THR A 25 -1.56 3.25 -8.10
N TYR A 26 -0.70 3.85 -8.93
CA TYR A 26 -0.48 5.31 -8.90
C TYR A 26 -1.75 6.08 -9.24
N SER A 27 -2.51 5.61 -10.22
CA SER A 27 -3.80 6.22 -10.60
C SER A 27 -4.80 6.17 -9.44
N LEU A 28 -4.86 5.05 -8.71
CA LEU A 28 -5.68 4.92 -7.50
C LEU A 28 -5.22 5.87 -6.38
N VAL A 29 -3.90 5.97 -6.15
CA VAL A 29 -3.33 6.88 -5.15
C VAL A 29 -3.70 8.33 -5.47
N VAL A 30 -3.56 8.76 -6.73
CA VAL A 30 -3.96 10.10 -7.18
C VAL A 30 -5.46 10.30 -6.95
N ALA A 31 -6.31 9.35 -7.33
CA ALA A 31 -7.76 9.44 -7.12
C ALA A 31 -8.15 9.56 -5.63
N LEU A 32 -7.37 8.95 -4.72
CA LEU A 32 -7.60 8.99 -3.27
C LEU A 32 -7.06 10.26 -2.60
N LEU A 33 -5.99 10.84 -3.14
CA LEU A 33 -5.42 12.11 -2.68
C LEU A 33 -6.22 13.31 -3.18
N LEU A 34 -6.83 13.22 -4.37
CA LEU A 34 -7.60 14.33 -4.91
C LEU A 34 -8.86 14.62 -4.09
N PRO A 35 -9.17 15.90 -3.84
CA PRO A 35 -10.38 16.30 -3.15
C PRO A 35 -11.62 16.18 -4.07
N LEU A 36 -11.86 15.02 -4.70
CA LEU A 36 -13.08 14.72 -5.47
C LEU A 36 -14.35 14.62 -4.59
N PRO A 37 -15.53 15.05 -5.04
CA PRO A 37 -16.77 14.96 -4.25
C PRO A 37 -17.01 13.53 -3.71
N ARG A 38 -17.75 13.41 -2.60
CA ARG A 38 -18.12 12.11 -1.99
C ARG A 38 -18.93 11.29 -3.00
N GLY A 39 -18.23 10.54 -3.84
CA GLY A 39 -18.80 9.82 -4.96
C GLY A 39 -18.39 8.35 -4.95
N TRP A 40 -19.06 7.59 -5.81
CA TRP A 40 -18.78 6.18 -6.06
C TRP A 40 -17.32 5.94 -6.47
N LEU A 41 -16.72 6.86 -7.23
CA LEU A 41 -15.35 6.74 -7.71
C LEU A 41 -14.34 6.64 -6.56
N PHE A 42 -14.47 7.50 -5.54
CA PHE A 42 -13.60 7.45 -4.36
C PHE A 42 -13.75 6.13 -3.60
N ARG A 43 -14.98 5.62 -3.45
CA ARG A 43 -15.25 4.34 -2.77
C ARG A 43 -14.68 3.17 -3.55
N ALA A 44 -14.86 3.16 -4.87
CA ALA A 44 -14.33 2.13 -5.75
C ALA A 44 -12.79 2.15 -5.76
N ALA A 45 -12.19 3.34 -5.87
CA ALA A 45 -10.74 3.50 -5.79
C ALA A 45 -10.19 3.02 -4.44
N LEU A 46 -10.87 3.37 -3.35
CA LEU A 46 -10.47 2.93 -2.01
C LEU A 46 -10.58 1.41 -1.88
N ALA A 47 -11.68 0.81 -2.31
CA ALA A 47 -11.87 -0.63 -2.27
C ALA A 47 -10.76 -1.36 -3.08
N ALA A 48 -10.56 -0.98 -4.35
CA ALA A 48 -9.53 -1.56 -5.20
C ALA A 48 -8.12 -1.43 -4.60
N PHE A 49 -7.82 -0.25 -4.05
CA PHE A 49 -6.54 0.03 -3.41
C PHE A 49 -6.34 -0.78 -2.12
N THR A 50 -7.38 -0.90 -1.28
CA THR A 50 -7.32 -1.68 -0.03
C THR A 50 -7.12 -3.17 -0.30
N THR A 51 -7.84 -3.74 -1.27
CA THR A 51 -7.66 -5.15 -1.69
C THR A 51 -6.24 -5.39 -2.16
N ARG A 52 -5.72 -4.50 -3.01
CA ARG A 52 -4.37 -4.65 -3.55
C ARG A 52 -3.28 -4.56 -2.49
N THR A 53 -3.42 -3.62 -1.56
CA THR A 53 -2.45 -3.43 -0.48
C THR A 53 -2.52 -4.55 0.56
N ALA A 54 -3.68 -5.17 0.74
CA ALA A 54 -3.80 -6.39 1.53
C ALA A 54 -3.04 -7.57 0.88
N VAL A 55 -3.19 -7.77 -0.44
CA VAL A 55 -2.42 -8.80 -1.17
C VAL A 55 -0.92 -8.54 -1.07
N ALA A 56 -0.47 -7.29 -1.27
CA ALA A 56 0.93 -6.92 -1.13
C ALA A 56 1.47 -7.16 0.30
N ALA A 57 0.64 -6.96 1.33
CA ALA A 57 1.03 -7.24 2.72
C ALA A 57 1.24 -8.75 2.96
N VAL A 58 0.35 -9.59 2.43
CA VAL A 58 0.49 -11.05 2.50
C VAL A 58 1.74 -11.49 1.74
N ASP A 59 1.95 -10.96 0.53
CA ASP A 59 3.11 -11.30 -0.28
C ASP A 59 4.43 -10.90 0.39
N ALA A 60 4.48 -9.74 1.06
CA ALA A 60 5.64 -9.33 1.84
C ALA A 60 5.99 -10.34 2.95
N VAL A 61 4.99 -10.93 3.62
CA VAL A 61 5.20 -11.98 4.63
C VAL A 61 5.76 -13.24 3.98
N VAL A 62 5.16 -13.70 2.89
CA VAL A 62 5.61 -14.89 2.16
C VAL A 62 7.06 -14.72 1.67
N LEU A 63 7.37 -13.57 1.08
CA LEU A 63 8.72 -13.23 0.61
C LEU A 63 9.72 -13.17 1.77
N LEU A 64 9.35 -12.56 2.92
CA LEU A 64 10.22 -12.55 4.10
C LEU A 64 10.53 -13.97 4.59
N VAL A 65 9.53 -14.86 4.64
CA VAL A 65 9.71 -16.26 5.03
C VAL A 65 10.65 -16.97 4.06
N ASN A 66 10.43 -16.82 2.74
CA ASN A 66 11.28 -17.42 1.71
C ASN A 66 12.74 -16.94 1.80
N ILE A 67 12.94 -15.63 1.99
CA ILE A 67 14.27 -15.04 2.19
C ILE A 67 14.92 -15.59 3.48
N SER A 68 14.13 -15.78 4.53
CA SER A 68 14.62 -16.28 5.82
C SER A 68 15.02 -17.75 5.75
N SER A 69 14.21 -18.61 5.13
CA SER A 69 14.51 -20.03 4.93
C SER A 69 15.76 -20.23 4.07
N SER A 70 15.94 -19.37 3.06
CA SER A 70 17.14 -19.40 2.20
C SER A 70 18.43 -19.04 2.95
N SER A 71 18.33 -18.26 4.04
CA SER A 71 19.49 -17.90 4.86
C SER A 71 19.94 -18.99 5.83
N SER A 72 19.03 -19.87 6.26
CA SER A 72 19.35 -20.97 7.17
C SER A 72 20.08 -22.13 6.48
N SER A 73 19.89 -22.33 5.17
CA SER A 73 20.54 -23.38 4.38
C SER A 73 21.97 -23.00 3.96
N SER A 74 22.78 -22.61 4.95
CA SER A 74 24.15 -22.09 4.83
C SER A 74 25.20 -23.03 4.19
N SER A 75 24.83 -24.26 3.83
CA SER A 75 25.77 -25.30 3.38
C SER A 75 25.63 -25.72 1.91
N SER A 76 24.70 -25.14 1.15
CA SER A 76 24.60 -25.41 -0.28
C SER A 76 24.35 -24.11 -1.03
N SER A 77 25.08 -23.94 -2.13
CA SER A 77 24.99 -22.83 -3.07
C SER A 77 23.54 -22.62 -3.53
N SER A 78 22.76 -21.88 -2.75
CA SER A 78 21.39 -21.51 -3.09
C SER A 78 21.47 -20.55 -4.27
N SER A 79 21.31 -21.12 -5.47
CA SER A 79 21.14 -20.43 -6.73
C SER A 79 19.72 -19.84 -6.89
N ALA A 80 18.97 -19.76 -5.78
CA ALA A 80 17.64 -19.18 -5.78
C ALA A 80 17.73 -17.70 -6.18
N PRO A 81 17.01 -17.28 -7.22
CA PRO A 81 17.06 -15.91 -7.70
C PRO A 81 16.49 -14.95 -6.66
N ALA A 82 17.13 -13.79 -6.48
CA ALA A 82 16.68 -12.79 -5.53
C ALA A 82 15.30 -12.23 -5.94
N PRO A 83 14.26 -12.27 -5.07
CA PRO A 83 12.93 -11.83 -5.42
C PRO A 83 12.85 -10.30 -5.42
N LEU A 84 12.83 -9.65 -6.59
CA LEU A 84 12.72 -8.19 -6.69
C LEU A 84 11.34 -7.64 -6.35
N ASP A 85 10.32 -8.47 -6.41
CA ASP A 85 8.94 -8.14 -6.08
C ASP A 85 8.80 -7.46 -4.71
N ILE A 86 9.69 -7.78 -3.77
CA ILE A 86 9.68 -7.20 -2.43
C ILE A 86 9.91 -5.68 -2.42
N PHE A 87 10.65 -5.13 -3.38
CA PHE A 87 10.85 -3.68 -3.49
C PHE A 87 9.56 -2.97 -3.91
N VAL A 88 8.82 -3.55 -4.86
CA VAL A 88 7.53 -3.02 -5.31
C VAL A 88 6.45 -3.21 -4.25
N ALA A 89 6.46 -4.35 -3.54
CA ALA A 89 5.58 -4.57 -2.41
C ALA A 89 5.81 -3.52 -1.31
N LEU A 90 7.07 -3.23 -0.95
CA LEU A 90 7.42 -2.17 -0.01
C LEU A 90 6.90 -0.80 -0.46
N GLU A 91 7.04 -0.48 -1.75
CA GLU A 91 6.51 0.77 -2.31
C GLU A 91 4.99 0.85 -2.20
N PHE A 92 4.26 -0.18 -2.64
CA PHE A 92 2.80 -0.22 -2.57
C PHE A 92 2.29 -0.07 -1.14
N LEU A 93 2.93 -0.74 -0.19
CA LEU A 93 2.59 -0.64 1.23
C LEU A 93 2.95 0.73 1.80
N GLY A 94 4.07 1.32 1.38
CA GLY A 94 4.44 2.68 1.74
C GLY A 94 3.43 3.72 1.24
N LEU A 95 3.00 3.61 -0.01
CA LEU A 95 1.90 4.43 -0.56
C LEU A 95 0.60 4.19 0.20
N ALA A 96 0.32 2.94 0.61
CA ALA A 96 -0.86 2.61 1.41
C ALA A 96 -0.86 3.31 2.76
N VAL A 97 0.29 3.37 3.42
CA VAL A 97 0.47 4.10 4.68
C VAL A 97 0.25 5.60 4.48
N VAL A 98 0.79 6.19 3.39
CA VAL A 98 0.52 7.61 3.05
C VAL A 98 -0.97 7.86 2.90
N ILE A 99 -1.68 6.99 2.18
CA ILE A 99 -3.14 7.10 2.01
C ILE A 99 -3.87 6.89 3.35
N ALA A 100 -3.45 5.96 4.19
CA ALA A 100 -4.04 5.77 5.52
C ALA A 100 -3.89 7.02 6.38
N CYS A 101 -2.70 7.63 6.41
CA CYS A 101 -2.46 8.92 7.07
C CYS A 101 -3.37 10.01 6.48
N TRP A 102 -3.45 10.09 5.15
CA TRP A 102 -4.30 11.07 4.47
C TRP A 102 -5.77 10.93 4.88
N LEU A 103 -6.29 9.71 4.86
CA LEU A 103 -7.68 9.43 5.22
C LEU A 103 -7.97 9.66 6.70
N LEU A 104 -7.03 9.34 7.59
CA LEU A 104 -7.25 9.46 9.03
C LEU A 104 -7.03 10.88 9.57
N LEU A 105 -6.09 11.64 8.98
CA LEU A 105 -5.63 12.92 9.51
C LEU A 105 -6.08 14.13 8.70
N ALA A 106 -6.00 14.06 7.37
CA ALA A 106 -6.29 15.21 6.49
C ALA A 106 -7.72 15.20 5.96
N SER A 107 -8.24 14.01 5.66
CA SER A 107 -9.54 13.87 5.01
C SER A 107 -10.70 14.10 5.97
N ARG A 108 -11.34 15.27 5.83
CA ARG A 108 -12.64 15.56 6.46
C ARG A 108 -13.73 14.55 6.03
N ARG A 109 -13.54 13.80 4.94
CA ARG A 109 -14.52 12.84 4.41
C ARG A 109 -14.59 11.58 5.25
N ALA A 110 -13.44 10.99 5.55
CA ALA A 110 -13.36 9.75 6.29
C ALA A 110 -13.63 9.97 7.79
N GLY A 111 -13.33 11.17 8.31
CA GLY A 111 -13.60 11.53 9.71
C GLY A 111 -15.07 11.39 10.14
N ALA A 112 -16.02 11.64 9.23
CA ALA A 112 -17.46 11.56 9.47
C ALA A 112 -18.12 10.28 8.94
N SER A 113 -17.35 9.34 8.38
CA SER A 113 -17.89 8.13 7.79
C SER A 113 -18.00 7.00 8.80
N ALA A 114 -19.10 6.24 8.76
CA ALA A 114 -19.25 4.99 9.50
C ALA A 114 -18.17 3.93 9.17
N ALA A 115 -17.48 4.07 8.04
CA ALA A 115 -16.39 3.17 7.63
C ALA A 115 -15.05 3.43 8.34
N ARG A 116 -14.97 4.43 9.23
CA ARG A 116 -13.71 4.81 9.90
C ARG A 116 -13.06 3.68 10.71
N PRO A 117 -13.77 2.82 11.45
CA PRO A 117 -13.15 1.66 12.11
C PRO A 117 -12.47 0.72 11.12
N LEU A 118 -13.10 0.49 9.96
CA LEU A 118 -12.53 -0.34 8.90
C LEU A 118 -11.27 0.30 8.30
N ILE A 119 -11.27 1.62 8.07
CA ILE A 119 -10.07 2.35 7.61
C ILE A 119 -8.93 2.25 8.63
N ARG A 120 -9.23 2.27 9.93
CA ARG A 120 -8.22 2.08 11.00
C ARG A 120 -7.65 0.67 11.00
N ALA A 121 -8.51 -0.35 10.91
CA ALA A 121 -8.08 -1.75 10.83
C ALA A 121 -7.20 -1.99 9.60
N TRP A 122 -7.62 -1.49 8.43
CA TRP A 122 -6.82 -1.52 7.21
C TRP A 122 -5.49 -0.77 7.38
N GLY A 123 -5.52 0.45 7.94
CA GLY A 123 -4.33 1.25 8.23
C GLY A 123 -3.30 0.54 9.12
N ALA A 124 -3.77 -0.19 10.14
CA ALA A 124 -2.93 -1.04 10.97
C ALA A 124 -2.34 -2.23 10.19
N ALA A 125 -3.16 -2.90 9.38
CA ALA A 125 -2.72 -4.03 8.55
C ALA A 125 -1.63 -3.62 7.54
N VAL A 126 -1.82 -2.51 6.81
CA VAL A 126 -0.81 -2.03 5.85
C VAL A 126 0.45 -1.51 6.54
N THR A 127 0.33 -0.98 7.75
CA THR A 127 1.49 -0.59 8.57
C THR A 127 2.32 -1.82 8.97
N ALA A 128 1.67 -2.88 9.45
CA ALA A 128 2.34 -4.14 9.77
C ALA A 128 2.99 -4.75 8.52
N GLY A 129 2.26 -4.80 7.40
CA GLY A 129 2.79 -5.24 6.10
C GLY A 129 4.00 -4.42 5.66
N SER A 130 3.95 -3.09 5.76
CA SER A 130 5.06 -2.20 5.38
C SER A 130 6.30 -2.47 6.23
N ALA A 131 6.15 -2.73 7.53
CA ALA A 131 7.27 -3.08 8.41
C ALA A 131 7.88 -4.44 8.03
N VAL A 132 7.04 -5.43 7.69
CA VAL A 132 7.49 -6.75 7.21
C VAL A 132 8.23 -6.62 5.88
N ALA A 133 7.69 -5.85 4.92
CA ALA A 133 8.33 -5.61 3.62
C ALA A 133 9.69 -4.92 3.81
N PHE A 134 9.78 -3.94 4.70
CA PHE A 134 11.03 -3.27 5.05
C PHE A 134 12.05 -4.25 5.66
N ALA A 135 11.62 -5.10 6.58
CA ALA A 135 12.47 -6.15 7.16
C ALA A 135 12.95 -7.15 6.10
N ALA A 136 12.10 -7.49 5.12
CA ALA A 136 12.46 -8.38 4.02
C ALA A 136 13.50 -7.75 3.08
N VAL A 137 13.31 -6.48 2.67
CA VAL A 137 14.28 -5.74 1.85
C VAL A 137 15.63 -5.63 2.55
N THR A 138 15.63 -5.26 3.84
CA THR A 138 16.88 -5.12 4.61
C THR A 138 17.59 -6.46 4.79
N ARG A 139 16.86 -7.54 5.06
CA ARG A 139 17.43 -8.89 5.16
C ARG A 139 17.99 -9.36 3.82
N LEU A 140 17.25 -9.16 2.72
CA LEU A 140 17.72 -9.49 1.37
C LEU A 140 19.01 -8.74 1.03
N GLY A 141 19.05 -7.44 1.34
CA GLY A 141 20.24 -6.60 1.14
C GLY A 141 21.46 -7.12 1.93
N ARG A 142 21.27 -7.58 3.17
CA ARG A 142 22.35 -8.18 3.98
C ARG A 142 22.84 -9.50 3.41
N LEU A 143 21.93 -10.39 2.99
CA LEU A 143 22.31 -11.69 2.41
C LEU A 143 23.12 -11.51 1.13
N LEU A 144 22.70 -10.58 0.27
CA LEU A 144 23.39 -10.29 -0.98
C LEU A 144 24.69 -9.52 -0.75
N SER A 145 24.81 -8.80 0.37
CA SER A 145 26.06 -8.18 0.78
C SER A 145 27.07 -9.20 1.32
N ALA A 146 26.60 -10.17 2.11
CA ALA A 146 27.42 -11.22 2.71
C ALA A 146 27.83 -12.31 1.71
N GLY A 147 27.03 -12.54 0.67
CA GLY A 147 27.38 -13.46 -0.41
C GLY A 147 28.49 -12.89 -1.29
N ASN A 148 29.75 -13.28 -1.06
CA ASN A 148 30.68 -13.74 -2.10
C ASN A 148 32.00 -14.22 -1.47
N PRO A 149 32.46 -15.39 -1.90
CA PRO A 149 33.49 -15.36 -2.93
C PRO A 149 32.86 -15.71 -4.28
N GLY A 150 33.18 -14.93 -5.31
CA GLY A 150 32.79 -15.29 -6.68
C GLY A 150 33.22 -16.72 -6.99
N PRO A 151 32.59 -17.38 -7.99
CA PRO A 151 32.99 -18.72 -8.39
C PRO A 151 34.51 -18.70 -8.56
N GLY A 152 35.21 -19.43 -7.68
CA GLY A 152 36.64 -19.58 -7.82
C GLY A 152 36.91 -20.06 -9.25
N PRO A 153 38.08 -19.75 -9.85
CA PRO A 153 38.38 -20.04 -11.26
C PRO A 153 38.41 -21.54 -11.62
N GLY A 154 37.81 -22.42 -10.82
CA GLY A 154 37.62 -23.82 -11.12
C GLY A 154 36.61 -24.05 -12.25
N PRO A 155 36.67 -25.22 -12.90
CA PRO A 155 35.81 -25.63 -14.02
C PRO A 155 34.38 -25.98 -13.55
N GLY A 156 33.75 -25.07 -12.80
CA GLY A 156 32.37 -25.20 -12.36
C GLY A 156 31.37 -25.00 -13.50
N PRO A 157 30.15 -25.54 -13.38
CA PRO A 157 29.09 -25.30 -14.35
C PRO A 157 28.84 -23.80 -14.51
N ASP A 158 28.64 -23.37 -15.76
CA ASP A 158 28.39 -21.98 -16.14
C ASP A 158 27.31 -21.35 -15.22
N PRO A 159 27.64 -20.31 -14.43
CA PRO A 159 26.70 -19.68 -13.50
C PRO A 159 25.47 -19.11 -14.22
N ALA A 160 25.60 -18.73 -15.49
CA ALA A 160 24.47 -18.28 -16.31
C ALA A 160 23.48 -19.41 -16.57
N ALA A 161 24.00 -20.61 -16.88
CA ALA A 161 23.17 -21.78 -17.09
C ALA A 161 22.49 -22.25 -15.78
N ALA A 162 23.13 -22.07 -14.62
CA ALA A 162 22.51 -22.37 -13.33
C ALA A 162 21.38 -21.39 -12.97
N CYS A 163 21.61 -20.09 -13.18
CA CYS A 163 20.59 -19.05 -12.95
C CYS A 163 19.36 -19.22 -13.86
N ARG A 164 19.57 -19.52 -15.15
CA ARG A 164 18.49 -19.78 -16.11
C ARG A 164 17.72 -21.08 -15.85
N ARG A 165 18.38 -22.11 -15.31
CA ARG A 165 17.75 -23.40 -14.96
C ARG A 165 16.91 -23.33 -13.69
N SER A 166 17.09 -22.30 -12.87
CA SER A 166 16.20 -22.06 -11.74
C SER A 166 14.77 -21.86 -12.24
N HIS A 167 13.79 -22.40 -11.51
CA HIS A 167 12.38 -22.50 -11.91
C HIS A 167 11.71 -21.17 -12.31
N ASN A 168 12.35 -20.03 -12.06
CA ASN A 168 11.80 -18.69 -12.31
C ASN A 168 12.56 -17.89 -13.38
N HIS A 169 13.30 -18.54 -14.29
CA HIS A 169 14.03 -17.86 -15.38
C HIS A 169 14.87 -16.67 -14.88
N GLY A 170 15.73 -16.92 -13.89
CA GLY A 170 16.56 -15.87 -13.32
C GLY A 170 17.46 -15.19 -14.36
N VAL A 171 17.67 -13.89 -14.20
CA VAL A 171 18.59 -13.10 -15.03
C VAL A 171 19.83 -12.78 -14.19
N LEU A 172 21.02 -13.00 -14.76
CA LEU A 172 22.26 -12.58 -14.14
C LEU A 172 22.43 -11.08 -14.34
N VAL A 173 22.55 -10.35 -13.24
CA VAL A 173 22.76 -8.90 -13.25
C VAL A 173 24.02 -8.57 -12.47
N GLY A 174 24.78 -7.59 -12.95
CA GLY A 174 25.95 -7.11 -12.21
C GLY A 174 25.53 -6.58 -10.83
N ARG A 175 26.21 -7.02 -9.77
CA ARG A 175 25.92 -6.62 -8.39
C ARG A 175 25.90 -5.10 -8.24
N ALA A 176 26.83 -4.39 -8.89
CA ALA A 176 26.87 -2.93 -8.86
C ALA A 176 25.64 -2.25 -9.52
N ALA A 177 25.03 -2.87 -10.53
CA ALA A 177 23.80 -2.36 -11.14
C ALA A 177 22.62 -2.46 -10.18
N VAL A 178 22.58 -3.53 -9.37
CA VAL A 178 21.49 -3.75 -8.41
C VAL A 178 21.73 -2.98 -7.12
N PHE A 179 22.94 -3.04 -6.59
CA PHE A 179 23.28 -2.60 -5.24
C PHE A 179 24.07 -1.30 -5.19
N GLY A 180 24.57 -0.82 -6.32
CA GLY A 180 25.51 0.29 -6.38
C GLY A 180 26.93 -0.15 -6.06
N THR A 181 27.87 0.80 -6.18
CA THR A 181 29.28 0.61 -5.84
C THR A 181 29.46 0.48 -4.33
N PRO A 182 30.32 -0.45 -3.86
CA PRO A 182 30.57 -0.68 -2.44
C PRO A 182 31.20 0.54 -1.72
N GLU A 183 31.84 1.44 -2.45
CA GLU A 183 32.44 2.68 -1.92
C GLU A 183 31.41 3.65 -1.33
N ASP A 184 30.13 3.53 -1.70
CA ASP A 184 29.04 4.39 -1.22
C ASP A 184 28.29 3.83 0.02
N VAL A 185 28.78 2.73 0.63
CA VAL A 185 27.99 1.86 1.55
C VAL A 185 28.23 2.12 3.05
N ALA A 186 29.03 3.12 3.42
CA ALA A 186 29.47 3.28 4.82
C ALA A 186 28.43 3.90 5.78
N VAL A 187 27.33 4.51 5.32
CA VAL A 187 26.54 5.43 6.17
C VAL A 187 25.31 4.80 6.84
N LEU A 188 25.00 3.52 6.61
CA LEU A 188 23.81 2.89 7.22
C LEU A 188 24.00 1.43 7.66
N GLY A 189 25.24 1.03 7.96
CA GLY A 189 25.54 -0.30 8.50
C GLY A 189 25.07 -1.44 7.59
N SER A 190 25.91 -1.86 6.65
CA SER A 190 25.81 -3.13 5.89
C SER A 190 24.72 -3.29 4.82
N VAL A 191 24.14 -2.20 4.30
CA VAL A 191 23.19 -2.26 3.17
C VAL A 191 23.73 -1.46 2.00
N ALA A 192 23.95 -2.12 0.85
CA ALA A 192 24.56 -1.51 -0.32
C ALA A 192 23.82 -0.25 -0.83
N SER A 193 24.54 0.66 -1.49
CA SER A 193 24.18 2.08 -1.60
C SER A 193 22.88 2.35 -2.34
N ARG A 194 22.54 1.58 -3.38
CA ARG A 194 21.25 1.69 -4.08
C ARG A 194 20.08 1.11 -3.30
N VAL A 195 20.29 0.04 -2.53
CA VAL A 195 19.25 -0.46 -1.62
C VAL A 195 19.10 0.47 -0.43
N ALA A 196 20.19 1.00 0.11
CA ALA A 196 20.15 2.07 1.10
C ALA A 196 19.41 3.30 0.57
N TRP A 197 19.52 3.61 -0.73
CA TRP A 197 18.77 4.68 -1.38
C TRP A 197 17.26 4.41 -1.35
N VAL A 198 16.80 3.21 -1.73
CA VAL A 198 15.36 2.85 -1.69
C VAL A 198 14.86 2.80 -0.25
N VAL A 199 15.62 2.16 0.63
CA VAL A 199 15.33 2.09 2.07
C VAL A 199 15.21 3.51 2.64
N ARG A 200 16.08 4.44 2.27
CA ARG A 200 16.07 5.81 2.78
C ARG A 200 14.96 6.68 2.19
N ARG A 201 14.63 6.52 0.91
CA ARG A 201 13.64 7.37 0.21
C ARG A 201 12.22 6.82 0.24
N VAL A 202 12.06 5.51 0.36
CA VAL A 202 10.76 4.84 0.35
C VAL A 202 10.51 4.20 1.72
N GLY A 203 11.46 3.41 2.22
CA GLY A 203 11.31 2.68 3.48
C GLY A 203 11.18 3.56 4.72
N ILE A 204 12.12 4.47 4.97
CA ILE A 204 12.12 5.34 6.16
C ILE A 204 10.87 6.23 6.19
N PRO A 205 10.50 6.96 5.11
CA PRO A 205 9.27 7.72 5.10
C PRO A 205 8.04 6.85 5.38
N ALA A 206 7.95 5.65 4.81
CA ALA A 206 6.87 4.71 5.09
C ALA A 206 6.80 4.36 6.59
N VAL A 207 7.92 4.00 7.21
CA VAL A 207 7.99 3.64 8.64
C VAL A 207 7.63 4.83 9.55
N VAL A 208 8.14 6.02 9.24
CA VAL A 208 7.81 7.24 9.99
C VAL A 208 6.32 7.55 9.87
N LEU A 209 5.76 7.49 8.66
CA LEU A 209 4.33 7.68 8.45
C LEU A 209 3.49 6.58 9.09
N SER A 210 3.98 5.35 9.16
CA SER A 210 3.35 4.25 9.88
C SER A 210 3.25 4.54 11.37
N ALA A 211 4.30 5.08 11.99
CA ALA A 211 4.24 5.51 13.38
C ALA A 211 3.19 6.61 13.58
N VAL A 212 3.13 7.58 12.67
CA VAL A 212 2.11 8.65 12.67
C VAL A 212 0.69 8.08 12.48
N ALA A 213 0.51 7.11 11.58
CA ALA A 213 -0.77 6.43 11.35
C ALA A 213 -1.22 5.67 12.60
N LEU A 214 -0.32 4.92 13.26
CA LEU A 214 -0.62 4.19 14.48
C LEU A 214 -1.01 5.15 15.62
N LEU A 215 -0.30 6.28 15.77
CA LEU A 215 -0.69 7.33 16.71
C LEU A 215 -2.10 7.86 16.40
N ALA A 216 -2.40 8.13 15.12
CA ALA A 216 -3.72 8.58 14.68
C ALA A 216 -4.84 7.55 14.94
N ILE A 217 -4.51 6.26 14.85
CA ILE A 217 -5.43 5.15 15.15
C ILE A 217 -5.66 5.05 16.65
N ALA A 218 -4.60 5.14 17.46
CA ALA A 218 -4.60 4.96 18.90
C ALA A 218 -5.25 6.13 19.67
N LEU A 219 -5.24 7.34 19.12
CA LEU A 219 -5.87 8.49 19.77
C LEU A 219 -7.38 8.25 19.97
N PRO A 220 -7.87 8.31 21.23
CA PRO A 220 -9.29 8.18 21.53
C PRO A 220 -10.05 9.24 20.75
N GLN A 221 -11.09 8.81 20.03
CA GLN A 221 -12.00 9.80 19.44
C GLN A 221 -12.71 10.44 20.61
N SER A 222 -12.49 11.73 20.82
CA SER A 222 -13.36 12.52 21.68
C SER A 222 -14.78 12.33 21.14
N ALA A 223 -15.58 11.50 21.82
CA ALA A 223 -16.94 11.11 21.46
C ALA A 223 -17.95 12.27 21.58
N GLY A 224 -17.46 13.51 21.47
CA GLY A 224 -18.28 14.71 21.53
C GLY A 224 -18.89 15.00 20.17
N LEU A 225 -20.23 15.13 20.16
CA LEU A 225 -21.06 15.85 19.19
C LEU A 225 -21.83 15.05 18.13
N SER A 226 -21.84 13.71 18.12
CA SER A 226 -22.71 12.95 17.19
C SER A 226 -23.91 12.28 17.85
N GLY A 227 -24.46 12.90 18.90
CA GLY A 227 -25.64 12.39 19.62
C GLY A 227 -26.84 13.33 19.64
N ARG A 228 -26.84 14.46 18.92
CA ARG A 228 -28.06 15.28 18.81
C ARG A 228 -28.90 14.74 17.64
N ARG A 229 -29.65 13.68 17.95
CA ARG A 229 -30.75 13.17 17.13
C ARG A 229 -31.73 14.34 16.91
N PRO A 230 -31.96 14.80 15.67
CA PRO A 230 -32.89 15.89 15.41
C PRO A 230 -34.31 15.32 15.33
N ASP A 231 -34.82 14.74 16.42
CA ASP A 231 -36.21 14.29 16.54
C ASP A 231 -36.57 14.22 18.04
N GLU A 232 -36.52 15.35 18.72
CA GLU A 232 -37.23 15.53 19.99
C GLU A 232 -37.54 17.02 20.18
N GLU A 233 -38.55 17.49 19.46
CA GLU A 233 -39.35 18.64 19.90
C GLU A 233 -40.03 18.27 21.22
N ARG A 234 -39.43 18.64 22.37
CA ARG A 234 -40.14 19.25 23.50
C ARG A 234 -39.24 19.47 24.71
N GLY A 235 -39.05 20.75 25.01
CA GLY A 235 -39.32 21.33 26.32
C GLY A 235 -38.41 20.90 27.47
N SER A 236 -37.35 21.65 27.71
CA SER A 236 -37.23 22.51 28.90
C SER A 236 -35.83 23.11 28.93
N GLU A 237 -35.78 24.38 29.30
CA GLU A 237 -34.57 25.17 29.54
C GLU A 237 -33.74 24.56 30.66
N GLU A 238 -32.86 23.62 30.34
CA GLU A 238 -31.78 23.24 31.25
C GLU A 238 -30.49 23.89 30.74
N VAL A 239 -30.10 24.96 31.44
CA VAL A 239 -28.82 25.65 31.31
C VAL A 239 -27.73 24.69 31.78
N VAL A 240 -27.39 23.71 30.92
CA VAL A 240 -26.26 22.82 31.14
C VAL A 240 -25.00 23.65 30.86
N ARG A 241 -24.41 24.13 31.95
CA ARG A 241 -23.09 24.75 32.02
C ARG A 241 -22.10 24.00 31.13
N ASP A 242 -21.49 24.74 30.21
CA ASP A 242 -20.35 24.37 29.38
C ASP A 242 -19.23 23.73 30.22
N ALA A 243 -19.27 22.41 30.37
CA ALA A 243 -18.24 21.65 31.04
C ALA A 243 -17.02 21.58 30.13
N ALA A 244 -16.02 22.40 30.48
CA ALA A 244 -14.62 22.30 30.12
C ALA A 244 -14.36 22.03 28.62
N ALA A 245 -14.33 23.12 27.84
CA ALA A 245 -13.59 23.14 26.59
C ALA A 245 -12.15 22.68 26.88
N GLY A 246 -11.85 21.42 26.58
CA GLY A 246 -10.56 20.83 26.87
C GLY A 246 -9.40 21.63 26.25
N PRO A 247 -8.16 21.43 26.74
CA PRO A 247 -6.97 22.18 26.32
C PRO A 247 -6.69 22.16 24.81
N TRP A 248 -7.38 21.29 24.07
CA TRP A 248 -7.32 21.18 22.60
C TRP A 248 -8.04 22.31 21.85
N SER A 249 -8.95 23.05 22.51
CA SER A 249 -9.64 24.20 21.92
C SER A 249 -8.69 25.39 21.68
N GLN A 250 -7.63 25.52 22.48
CA GLN A 250 -6.62 26.58 22.33
C GLN A 250 -5.61 26.31 21.19
N LEU A 251 -5.57 25.09 20.64
CA LEU A 251 -4.69 24.72 19.52
C LEU A 251 -5.28 25.10 18.14
N GLY A 252 -6.35 25.89 18.06
CA GLY A 252 -7.01 26.29 16.82
C GLY A 252 -6.08 26.67 15.65
N PRO A 253 -5.15 27.63 15.83
CA PRO A 253 -4.23 28.01 14.75
C PRO A 253 -3.21 26.91 14.44
N ALA A 254 -2.64 26.25 15.47
CA ALA A 254 -1.68 25.17 15.28
C ALA A 254 -2.28 23.98 14.52
N ARG A 255 -3.53 23.61 14.80
CA ARG A 255 -4.25 22.55 14.10
C ARG A 255 -4.46 22.88 12.62
N THR A 256 -4.73 24.15 12.30
CA THR A 256 -4.90 24.60 10.93
C THR A 256 -3.58 24.52 10.17
N VAL A 257 -2.48 24.99 10.78
CA VAL A 257 -1.13 24.91 10.20
C VAL A 257 -0.72 23.45 9.98
N VAL A 258 -0.89 22.58 10.98
CA VAL A 258 -0.59 21.15 10.86
C VAL A 258 -1.46 20.49 9.79
N GLY A 259 -2.75 20.83 9.73
CA GLY A 259 -3.66 20.33 8.69
C GLY A 259 -3.21 20.71 7.28
N MET A 260 -2.81 21.98 7.08
CA MET A 260 -2.29 22.48 5.79
C MET A 260 -0.94 21.84 5.44
N ALA A 261 -0.05 21.68 6.42
CA ALA A 261 1.22 21.01 6.23
C ALA A 261 1.01 19.55 5.80
N LEU A 262 0.10 18.81 6.44
CA LEU A 262 -0.27 17.44 6.04
C LEU A 262 -0.92 17.37 4.66
N LEU A 263 -1.77 18.36 4.33
CA LEU A 263 -2.42 18.49 3.03
C LEU A 263 -1.43 18.58 1.87
N VAL A 264 -0.27 19.20 2.09
CA VAL A 264 0.78 19.36 1.06
C VAL A 264 1.83 18.25 1.13
N SER A 265 2.27 17.89 2.34
CA SER A 265 3.38 16.93 2.54
C SER A 265 3.01 15.50 2.18
N LEU A 266 1.78 15.05 2.45
CA LEU A 266 1.39 13.66 2.15
C LEU A 266 1.33 13.38 0.63
N PRO A 267 0.69 14.21 -0.21
CA PRO A 267 0.77 14.03 -1.66
C PRO A 267 2.20 14.14 -2.20
N ALA A 268 2.99 15.08 -1.69
CA ALA A 268 4.40 15.22 -2.09
C ALA A 268 5.20 13.96 -1.74
N ALA A 269 4.98 13.37 -0.56
CA ALA A 269 5.61 12.12 -0.15
C ALA A 269 5.19 10.96 -1.06
N ALA A 270 3.91 10.83 -1.41
CA ALA A 270 3.44 9.80 -2.34
C ALA A 270 4.11 9.91 -3.72
N VAL A 271 4.15 11.12 -4.29
CA VAL A 271 4.82 11.38 -5.57
C VAL A 271 6.31 11.07 -5.48
N PHE A 272 6.97 11.53 -4.41
CA PHE A 272 8.38 11.27 -4.19
C PHE A 272 8.70 9.77 -4.09
N MET A 273 7.87 9.00 -3.39
CA MET A 273 8.04 7.54 -3.27
C MET A 273 7.84 6.83 -4.60
N ALA A 274 6.78 7.18 -5.35
CA ALA A 274 6.50 6.60 -6.67
C ALA A 274 7.62 6.90 -7.67
N VAL A 275 8.02 8.18 -7.80
CA VAL A 275 9.11 8.59 -8.69
C VAL A 275 10.42 7.93 -8.27
N SER A 276 10.71 7.85 -6.98
CA SER A 276 11.95 7.21 -6.50
C SER A 276 11.96 5.72 -6.84
N SER A 277 10.86 5.00 -6.62
CA SER A 277 10.77 3.59 -6.96
C SER A 277 10.92 3.35 -8.46
N GLU A 278 10.26 4.15 -9.30
CA GLU A 278 10.39 4.04 -10.76
C GLU A 278 11.81 4.34 -11.24
N GLN A 279 12.46 5.37 -10.68
CA GLN A 279 13.86 5.66 -11.00
C GLN A 279 14.78 4.50 -10.63
N TYR A 280 14.56 3.89 -9.47
CA TYR A 280 15.32 2.73 -9.03
C TYR A 280 15.12 1.53 -9.95
N LEU A 281 13.86 1.18 -10.24
CA LEU A 281 13.53 0.07 -11.12
C LEU A 281 14.08 0.32 -12.53
N HIS A 282 13.93 1.52 -13.07
CA HIS A 282 14.50 1.86 -14.38
C HIS A 282 16.04 1.77 -14.40
N SER A 283 16.70 2.11 -13.28
CA SER A 283 18.16 2.02 -13.16
C SER A 283 18.69 0.59 -12.97
N MET A 284 17.88 -0.30 -12.41
CA MET A 284 18.19 -1.73 -12.23
C MET A 284 17.91 -2.55 -13.47
N ALA A 285 16.87 -2.19 -14.21
CA ALA A 285 16.07 -3.19 -14.90
C ALA A 285 15.79 -2.85 -16.37
N ARG A 286 16.72 -2.24 -17.11
CA ARG A 286 16.56 -2.21 -18.58
C ARG A 286 16.35 -3.63 -19.14
N ASP A 287 17.07 -4.62 -18.61
CA ASP A 287 16.99 -6.01 -19.05
C ASP A 287 16.03 -6.87 -18.19
N LEU A 288 15.70 -6.44 -16.97
CA LEU A 288 14.81 -7.16 -16.04
C LEU A 288 13.31 -6.79 -16.23
N LEU A 289 13.01 -5.67 -16.90
CA LEU A 289 11.64 -5.22 -17.18
C LEU A 289 11.02 -5.93 -18.40
N GLU A 290 11.78 -6.71 -19.15
CA GLU A 290 11.32 -7.36 -20.40
C GLU A 290 10.38 -8.56 -20.20
N VAL A 291 10.04 -8.95 -18.97
CA VAL A 291 9.56 -10.33 -18.74
C VAL A 291 8.08 -10.54 -19.03
N GLU A 292 7.31 -9.50 -19.27
CA GLU A 292 6.04 -9.68 -19.97
C GLU A 292 5.82 -8.54 -20.97
N PRO A 293 5.54 -8.85 -22.26
CA PRO A 293 5.19 -7.82 -23.21
C PRO A 293 3.97 -7.06 -22.69
N ILE A 294 3.87 -5.77 -22.99
CA ILE A 294 2.71 -4.95 -22.57
C ILE A 294 1.38 -5.54 -23.06
N SER A 295 1.39 -6.43 -24.06
CA SER A 295 0.24 -7.19 -24.54
C SER A 295 -0.15 -8.40 -23.66
N SER A 296 0.59 -8.72 -22.61
CA SER A 296 0.26 -9.81 -21.69
C SER A 296 -1.05 -9.53 -20.97
N VAL A 297 -1.99 -10.47 -21.08
CA VAL A 297 -3.33 -10.38 -20.48
C VAL A 297 -3.26 -10.19 -18.95
N GLY A 298 -2.24 -10.76 -18.31
CA GLY A 298 -2.02 -10.63 -16.86
C GLY A 298 -1.87 -9.17 -16.40
N GLN A 299 -1.22 -8.34 -17.21
CA GLN A 299 -1.00 -6.92 -16.90
C GLN A 299 -2.28 -6.07 -17.02
N TRP A 300 -3.15 -6.41 -17.96
CA TRP A 300 -4.40 -5.69 -18.22
C TRP A 300 -5.54 -6.13 -17.30
N GLY A 301 -5.46 -7.31 -16.68
CA GLY A 301 -6.51 -7.85 -15.83
C GLY A 301 -6.99 -6.87 -14.74
N VAL A 302 -6.05 -6.14 -14.11
CA VAL A 302 -6.37 -5.17 -13.06
C VAL A 302 -7.11 -3.94 -13.62
N TRP A 303 -6.69 -3.46 -14.80
CA TRP A 303 -7.35 -2.36 -15.49
C TRP A 303 -8.73 -2.74 -16.00
N ALA A 304 -8.87 -3.93 -16.58
CA ALA A 304 -10.14 -4.46 -17.04
C ALA A 304 -11.14 -4.63 -15.88
N ALA A 305 -10.69 -5.23 -14.77
CA ALA A 305 -11.53 -5.38 -13.57
C ALA A 305 -11.99 -4.01 -13.04
N THR A 306 -11.08 -3.04 -12.95
CA THR A 306 -11.42 -1.70 -12.48
C THR A 306 -12.33 -0.96 -13.46
N GLY A 307 -12.09 -1.11 -14.76
CA GLY A 307 -12.95 -0.57 -15.82
C GLY A 307 -14.38 -1.11 -15.74
N VAL A 308 -14.55 -2.42 -15.54
CA VAL A 308 -15.88 -3.04 -15.36
C VAL A 308 -16.56 -2.50 -14.11
N VAL A 309 -15.85 -2.37 -12.98
CA VAL A 309 -16.41 -1.78 -11.75
C VAL A 309 -16.82 -0.32 -11.96
N VAL A 310 -16.00 0.47 -12.65
CA VAL A 310 -16.30 1.88 -12.99
C VAL A 310 -17.53 1.98 -13.88
N VAL A 311 -17.65 1.15 -14.91
CA VAL A 311 -18.82 1.12 -15.80
C VAL A 311 -20.08 0.70 -15.04
N ALA A 312 -20.01 -0.37 -14.25
CA ALA A 312 -21.16 -0.85 -13.47
C ALA A 312 -21.65 0.19 -12.46
N THR A 313 -20.72 0.85 -11.77
CA THR A 313 -21.05 1.91 -10.81
C THR A 313 -21.61 3.16 -11.49
N PHE A 314 -21.09 3.54 -12.65
CA PHE A 314 -21.64 4.62 -13.47
C PHE A 314 -23.08 4.32 -13.93
N VAL A 315 -23.33 3.11 -14.44
CA VAL A 315 -24.67 2.67 -14.87
C VAL A 315 -25.66 2.72 -13.71
N ASN A 316 -25.26 2.23 -12.53
CA ASN A 316 -26.11 2.29 -11.34
C ASN A 316 -26.41 3.74 -10.91
N ALA A 317 -25.41 4.62 -10.91
CA ALA A 317 -25.60 6.04 -10.57
C ALA A 317 -26.52 6.75 -11.58
N MET A 318 -26.40 6.44 -12.87
CA MET A 318 -27.27 6.97 -13.91
C MET A 318 -28.72 6.47 -13.75
N ARG A 319 -28.90 5.17 -13.43
CA ARG A 319 -30.22 4.58 -13.19
C ARG A 319 -30.93 5.23 -11.98
N GLU A 320 -30.19 5.51 -10.91
CA GLU A 320 -30.69 6.22 -9.73
C GLU A 320 -31.10 7.65 -10.08
N LYS A 321 -30.25 8.39 -10.81
CA LYS A 321 -30.54 9.77 -11.22
C LYS A 321 -31.72 9.89 -12.17
N MET A 322 -31.94 8.89 -13.04
CA MET A 322 -33.08 8.87 -13.96
C MET A 322 -34.39 8.42 -13.30
N GLY A 323 -34.41 8.10 -12.00
CA GLY A 323 -35.62 7.63 -11.31
C GLY A 323 -36.08 6.23 -11.72
N LEU A 324 -35.33 5.54 -12.59
CA LEU A 324 -35.63 4.19 -13.11
C LEU A 324 -35.49 3.08 -12.06
N GLY A 325 -35.14 3.43 -10.82
CA GLY A 325 -35.02 2.51 -9.69
C GLY A 325 -36.28 2.36 -8.83
N ARG A 326 -37.32 3.21 -9.01
CA ARG A 326 -38.40 3.33 -8.02
C ARG A 326 -39.81 2.94 -8.48
N SER A 327 -39.96 2.29 -9.63
CA SER A 327 -41.28 1.90 -10.16
C SER A 327 -41.68 0.45 -9.90
N THR A 328 -40.92 -0.34 -9.15
CA THR A 328 -41.36 -1.68 -8.74
C THR A 328 -42.12 -1.61 -7.42
N GLY A 329 -43.42 -1.33 -7.53
CA GLY A 329 -44.42 -1.99 -6.71
C GLY A 329 -44.63 -1.47 -5.28
N SER A 330 -45.12 -0.24 -5.14
CA SER A 330 -46.19 0.01 -4.15
C SER A 330 -47.50 -0.55 -4.72
N ALA A 331 -47.53 -1.88 -4.83
CA ALA A 331 -48.74 -2.67 -5.02
C ALA A 331 -48.82 -3.70 -3.89
N THR A 332 -48.42 -3.30 -2.68
CA THR A 332 -48.96 -3.91 -1.48
C THR A 332 -50.39 -3.42 -1.34
N GLY A 333 -51.30 -4.18 -1.96
CA GLY A 333 -52.71 -4.11 -1.62
C GLY A 333 -52.84 -4.15 -0.10
N HIS A 334 -53.64 -3.22 0.41
CA HIS A 334 -54.21 -3.28 1.74
C HIS A 334 -54.80 -4.69 1.95
N LEU A 335 -54.10 -5.54 2.68
CA LEU A 335 -54.73 -6.60 3.44
C LEU A 335 -54.73 -6.14 4.90
N PRO A 336 -55.91 -5.98 5.53
CA PRO A 336 -56.00 -5.63 6.93
C PRO A 336 -55.45 -6.78 7.77
N ALA A 337 -54.60 -6.44 8.74
CA ALA A 337 -54.05 -7.39 9.69
C ALA A 337 -55.10 -7.78 10.74
N PRO A 338 -55.29 -9.08 11.02
CA PRO A 338 -55.80 -9.52 12.30
C PRO A 338 -54.66 -10.05 13.17
N GLY A 339 -54.61 -9.59 14.41
CA GLY A 339 -54.26 -10.45 15.55
C GLY A 339 -52.77 -10.68 15.82
N GLN A 340 -52.31 -9.93 16.82
CA GLN A 340 -51.77 -10.49 18.07
C GLN A 340 -50.42 -11.22 18.12
N ASP A 341 -49.71 -10.75 19.15
CA ASP A 341 -48.96 -11.50 20.15
C ASP A 341 -47.57 -12.03 19.79
N GLY A 342 -46.60 -11.22 20.24
CA GLY A 342 -45.75 -11.67 21.34
C GLY A 342 -44.58 -12.56 20.94
N ALA A 343 -43.39 -11.97 20.93
CA ALA A 343 -42.27 -12.47 21.74
C ALA A 343 -41.03 -11.61 21.50
N ILE A 344 -40.47 -11.15 22.61
CA ILE A 344 -39.05 -11.24 23.02
C ILE A 344 -38.03 -11.08 21.89
N LYS A 345 -37.06 -10.17 22.05
CA LYS A 345 -35.63 -10.53 22.19
C LYS A 345 -34.68 -9.33 22.30
N PHE A 346 -33.73 -9.53 23.22
CA PHE A 346 -32.32 -9.11 23.33
C PHE A 346 -31.89 -7.75 22.80
#